data_AF-A0A8J6ZN74-F1
#
_entry.id   AF-A0A8J6ZN74-F1
#
_cell.length_a   1.000
_cell.length_b   1.000
_cell.length_c   1.000
_cell.angle_alpha   90.00
_cell.angle_beta   90.00
_cell.angle_gamma   90.00
#
_symmetry.space_group_name_H-M   'P 1'
#
loop_
_entity.id
_entity.type
_entity.pdbx_description
1 polymer ?
#
loop_
_entity_poly.entity_id
_entity_poly.type
_entity_poly.pdbx_seq_one_letter_code
_entity_poly.pdbx_strand_id
1 'polypeptide(L)'
;MSHLVPLSMAEAIYSLYQCQFTLDATESFDYLETQLNIYSLLALYQQYFPTEWKASQATIYPPTDVNCHSPRELEFIVLIYTHLFPLSHWTVETAYEQRLHSIPITPMGIDWTMDGEIEHLKDGWQLLLAFSHDSRRWLDDIHPEGSDWFDSEFAIYEITYTDIDHPDKIDHKKLKRQCHHLDNPLKFLPLTLKLLDHETKNLWLDEYADDYYYQPGCTSLPWSKASIDLLTRKWQQADRMLNCAANLIDWLEADLKPHAQILLKLWKQALKPR
;
A
#
# COMPACT_ATOMS: atom_id res chain seq x y z
N MET A 1 -18.48 13.48 -32.80
CA MET A 1 -18.61 13.22 -34.25
C MET A 1 -19.64 12.12 -34.43
N SER A 2 -20.62 12.33 -35.31
CA SER A 2 -21.74 11.41 -35.55
C SER A 2 -21.25 10.06 -36.09
N HIS A 3 -21.55 8.96 -35.40
CA HIS A 3 -21.33 7.61 -35.90
C HIS A 3 -22.25 7.36 -37.10
N LEU A 4 -21.73 7.62 -38.31
CA LEU A 4 -22.35 7.18 -39.55
C LEU A 4 -21.96 5.70 -39.75
N VAL A 5 -22.93 4.81 -39.64
CA VAL A 5 -22.79 3.43 -40.10
C VAL A 5 -22.54 3.49 -41.62
N PRO A 6 -21.42 2.97 -42.13
CA PRO A 6 -21.12 3.06 -43.56
C PRO A 6 -22.17 2.30 -44.37
N LEU A 7 -22.83 2.99 -45.31
CA LEU A 7 -23.93 2.47 -46.12
C LEU A 7 -23.45 1.61 -47.30
N SER A 8 -22.13 1.59 -47.56
CA SER A 8 -21.50 0.77 -48.59
C SER A 8 -20.07 0.34 -48.24
N MET A 9 -19.61 -0.74 -48.89
CA MET A 9 -18.23 -1.25 -48.75
C MET A 9 -17.18 -0.22 -49.18
N ALA A 10 -17.50 0.62 -50.15
CA ALA A 10 -16.61 1.69 -50.62
C ALA A 10 -16.47 2.81 -49.59
N GLU A 11 -17.55 3.18 -48.90
CA GLU A 11 -17.51 4.16 -47.80
C GLU A 11 -16.79 3.60 -46.58
N ALA A 12 -16.98 2.31 -46.25
CA ALA A 12 -16.23 1.65 -45.19
C ALA A 12 -14.72 1.63 -45.50
N ILE A 13 -14.34 1.28 -46.72
CA ILE A 13 -12.93 1.29 -47.17
C ILE A 13 -12.37 2.73 -47.15
N TYR A 14 -13.13 3.72 -47.62
CA TYR A 14 -12.71 5.12 -47.59
C TYR A 14 -12.52 5.62 -46.15
N SER A 15 -13.46 5.33 -45.24
CA SER A 15 -13.31 5.64 -43.82
C SER A 15 -12.11 4.94 -43.19
N LEU A 16 -11.84 3.69 -43.55
CA LEU A 16 -10.65 2.96 -43.09
C LEU A 16 -9.34 3.58 -43.63
N TYR A 17 -9.32 4.07 -44.87
CA TYR A 17 -8.19 4.82 -45.43
C TYR A 17 -7.98 6.16 -44.71
N GLN A 18 -9.05 6.83 -44.29
CA GLN A 18 -8.97 8.04 -43.47
C GLN A 18 -8.50 7.75 -42.02
N CYS A 19 -8.59 6.49 -41.59
CA CYS A 19 -8.05 5.99 -40.32
C CYS A 19 -6.65 5.37 -40.47
N GLN A 20 -5.99 5.46 -41.64
CA GLN A 20 -4.58 5.07 -41.77
C GLN A 20 -3.71 6.09 -41.08
N PHE A 21 -3.33 5.79 -39.84
CA PHE A 21 -2.29 6.53 -39.14
C PHE A 21 -0.93 6.19 -39.77
N THR A 22 -0.24 7.17 -40.32
CA THR A 22 1.21 7.08 -40.51
C THR A 22 1.85 7.28 -39.14
N LEU A 23 1.96 6.18 -38.38
CA LEU A 23 2.65 6.17 -37.10
C LEU A 23 4.14 5.96 -37.37
N ASP A 24 4.99 6.73 -36.71
CA ASP A 24 6.40 6.36 -36.61
C ASP A 24 6.58 5.12 -35.70
N ALA A 25 7.82 4.63 -35.55
CA ALA A 25 8.07 3.43 -34.76
C ALA A 25 7.70 3.59 -33.28
N THR A 26 7.81 4.79 -32.73
CA THR A 26 7.49 5.11 -31.34
C THR A 26 5.97 5.15 -31.16
N GLU A 27 5.29 5.91 -32.01
CA GLU A 27 3.82 6.03 -31.98
C GLU A 27 3.15 4.67 -32.24
N SER A 28 3.76 3.82 -33.06
CA SER A 28 3.30 2.44 -33.29
C SER A 28 3.43 1.58 -32.04
N PHE A 29 4.54 1.72 -31.29
CA PHE A 29 4.76 0.97 -30.06
C PHE A 29 3.76 1.39 -28.97
N ASP A 30 3.60 2.70 -28.76
CA ASP A 30 2.67 3.25 -27.76
C ASP A 30 1.23 2.85 -28.06
N TYR A 31 0.85 2.87 -29.34
CA TYR A 31 -0.45 2.38 -29.78
C TYR A 31 -0.64 0.89 -29.45
N LEU A 32 0.33 0.04 -29.80
CA LEU A 32 0.25 -1.39 -29.54
C LEU A 32 0.23 -1.72 -28.04
N GLU A 33 1.00 -1.00 -27.23
CA GLU A 33 0.99 -1.15 -25.77
C GLU A 33 -0.37 -0.76 -25.20
N THR A 34 -0.94 0.35 -25.66
CA THR A 34 -2.28 0.80 -25.26
C THR A 34 -3.35 -0.24 -25.63
N GLN A 35 -3.30 -0.77 -26.87
CA GLN A 35 -4.22 -1.83 -27.29
C GLN A 35 -4.06 -3.09 -26.43
N LEU A 36 -2.82 -3.51 -26.16
CA LEU A 36 -2.55 -4.66 -25.30
C LEU A 36 -3.09 -4.44 -23.88
N ASN A 37 -2.92 -3.25 -23.32
CA ASN A 37 -3.46 -2.88 -22.01
C ASN A 37 -4.99 -2.97 -21.98
N ILE A 38 -5.68 -2.43 -23.00
CA ILE A 38 -7.15 -2.51 -23.14
C ILE A 38 -7.62 -3.97 -23.16
N TYR A 39 -7.05 -4.80 -24.04
CA TYR A 39 -7.47 -6.19 -24.15
C TYR A 39 -7.17 -6.97 -22.87
N SER A 40 -6.05 -6.68 -22.21
CA SER A 40 -5.69 -7.30 -20.94
C SER A 40 -6.70 -6.96 -19.85
N LEU A 41 -7.05 -5.68 -19.66
CA LEU A 41 -8.03 -5.26 -18.66
C LEU A 41 -9.41 -5.88 -18.90
N LEU A 42 -9.91 -5.84 -20.13
CA LEU A 42 -11.22 -6.40 -20.46
C LEU A 42 -11.26 -7.94 -20.28
N ALA A 43 -10.18 -8.64 -20.64
CA ALA A 43 -10.07 -10.08 -20.41
C ALA A 43 -10.01 -10.42 -18.91
N LEU A 44 -9.28 -9.62 -18.12
CA LEU A 44 -9.21 -9.80 -16.67
C LEU A 44 -10.57 -9.51 -16.01
N TYR A 45 -11.31 -8.49 -16.46
CA TYR A 45 -12.67 -8.22 -15.98
C TYR A 45 -13.58 -9.44 -16.19
N GLN A 46 -13.61 -9.99 -17.40
CA GLN A 46 -14.38 -11.21 -17.70
C GLN A 46 -14.00 -12.38 -16.79
N GLN A 47 -12.71 -12.51 -16.46
CA GLN A 47 -12.19 -13.62 -15.68
C GLN A 47 -12.51 -13.51 -14.19
N TYR A 48 -12.32 -12.34 -13.58
CA TYR A 48 -12.47 -12.15 -12.14
C TYR A 48 -13.92 -11.85 -11.72
N PHE A 49 -14.67 -11.13 -12.55
CA PHE A 49 -16.03 -10.68 -12.25
C PHE A 49 -16.99 -11.03 -13.40
N PRO A 50 -17.18 -12.33 -13.71
CA PRO A 50 -17.94 -12.76 -14.89
C PRO A 50 -19.42 -12.40 -14.81
N THR A 51 -19.98 -12.24 -13.61
CA THR A 51 -21.39 -11.89 -13.41
C THR A 51 -21.61 -10.41 -13.70
N GLU A 52 -20.77 -9.56 -13.10
CA GLU A 52 -20.73 -8.11 -13.28
C GLU A 52 -20.43 -7.77 -14.75
N TRP A 53 -19.46 -8.47 -15.36
CA TRP A 53 -19.20 -8.39 -16.78
C TRP A 53 -20.47 -8.67 -17.60
N LYS A 54 -21.17 -9.78 -17.37
CA LYS A 54 -22.38 -10.11 -18.16
C LYS A 54 -23.51 -9.10 -17.95
N ALA A 55 -23.61 -8.51 -16.77
CA ALA A 55 -24.65 -7.55 -16.43
C ALA A 55 -24.36 -6.15 -17.00
N SER A 56 -23.08 -5.77 -17.11
CA SER A 56 -22.66 -4.43 -17.51
C SER A 56 -23.14 -4.04 -18.90
N GLN A 57 -23.66 -2.82 -19.01
CA GLN A 57 -24.06 -2.15 -20.26
C GLN A 57 -23.06 -1.05 -20.67
N ALA A 58 -21.96 -0.88 -19.93
CA ALA A 58 -20.95 0.12 -20.22
C ALA A 58 -20.23 -0.17 -21.56
N THR A 59 -19.84 0.89 -22.25
CA THR A 59 -19.10 0.80 -23.51
C THR A 59 -17.65 0.38 -23.27
N ILE A 60 -17.14 -0.50 -24.14
CA ILE A 60 -15.74 -0.95 -24.16
C ILE A 60 -14.81 0.03 -24.87
N TYR A 61 -15.36 1.06 -25.50
CA TYR A 61 -14.57 2.06 -26.23
C TYR A 61 -14.24 3.23 -25.30
N PRO A 62 -12.97 3.68 -25.28
CA PRO A 62 -12.60 4.86 -24.53
C PRO A 62 -13.37 6.08 -25.05
N PRO A 63 -13.62 7.10 -24.21
CA PRO A 63 -14.01 8.41 -24.71
C PRO A 63 -12.93 8.93 -25.69
N THR A 64 -13.21 10.00 -26.42
CA THR A 64 -12.45 10.53 -27.58
C THR A 64 -10.91 10.57 -27.48
N ASP A 65 -10.32 10.38 -26.30
CA ASP A 65 -8.89 10.21 -26.04
C ASP A 65 -8.54 8.73 -25.74
N VAL A 66 -7.64 8.16 -26.55
CA VAL A 66 -7.15 6.78 -26.41
C VAL A 66 -6.33 6.56 -25.13
N ASN A 67 -5.84 7.64 -24.53
CA ASN A 67 -5.09 7.61 -23.28
C ASN A 67 -5.98 7.55 -22.04
N CYS A 68 -7.31 7.52 -22.19
CA CYS A 68 -8.24 7.31 -21.08
C CYS A 68 -8.76 5.87 -21.05
N HIS A 69 -9.22 5.44 -19.87
CA HIS A 69 -9.98 4.19 -19.75
C HIS A 69 -11.39 4.34 -20.32
N SER A 70 -11.89 3.26 -20.93
CA SER A 70 -13.30 3.12 -21.24
C SER A 70 -14.13 2.95 -19.96
N PRO A 71 -15.42 3.32 -19.99
CA PRO A 71 -16.33 3.07 -18.87
C PRO A 71 -16.33 1.62 -18.39
N ARG A 72 -16.16 0.65 -19.31
CA ARG A 72 -16.04 -0.78 -18.97
C ARG A 72 -14.77 -1.11 -18.19
N GLU A 73 -13.64 -0.52 -18.56
CA GLU A 73 -12.38 -0.72 -17.84
C GLU A 73 -12.42 -0.07 -16.46
N LEU A 74 -13.07 1.08 -16.32
CA LEU A 74 -13.28 1.76 -15.04
C LEU A 74 -14.12 0.92 -14.07
N GLU A 75 -15.19 0.28 -14.54
CA GLU A 75 -15.96 -0.68 -13.72
C GLU A 75 -15.05 -1.77 -13.14
N PHE A 76 -14.14 -2.31 -13.95
CA PHE A 76 -13.21 -3.33 -13.50
C PHE A 76 -12.25 -2.81 -12.43
N ILE A 77 -11.65 -1.64 -12.64
CA ILE A 77 -10.73 -1.01 -11.67
C ILE A 77 -11.44 -0.78 -10.34
N VAL A 78 -12.69 -0.31 -10.36
CA VAL A 78 -13.51 -0.13 -9.15
C VAL A 78 -13.79 -1.47 -8.46
N LEU A 79 -14.08 -2.54 -9.21
CA LEU A 79 -14.29 -3.87 -8.63
C LEU A 79 -13.02 -4.45 -8.00
N ILE A 80 -11.84 -4.23 -8.61
CA ILE A 80 -10.55 -4.61 -8.02
C ILE A 80 -10.35 -3.91 -6.68
N TYR A 81 -10.50 -2.58 -6.67
CA TYR A 81 -10.40 -1.75 -5.46
C TYR A 81 -11.36 -2.22 -4.36
N THR A 82 -12.59 -2.58 -4.73
CA THR A 82 -13.65 -2.92 -3.76
C THR A 82 -13.49 -4.34 -3.20
N HIS A 83 -12.96 -5.28 -3.97
CA HIS A 83 -13.06 -6.71 -3.65
C HIS A 83 -11.76 -7.47 -3.51
N LEU A 84 -10.66 -7.02 -4.11
CA LEU A 84 -9.43 -7.82 -4.16
C LEU A 84 -8.31 -7.25 -3.30
N PHE A 85 -7.94 -6.00 -3.53
CA PHE A 85 -6.86 -5.32 -2.82
C PHE A 85 -7.01 -3.81 -2.98
N PRO A 86 -6.43 -3.01 -2.07
CA PRO A 86 -6.64 -1.58 -2.07
C PRO A 86 -5.87 -0.93 -3.21
N LEU A 87 -6.41 0.20 -3.66
CA LEU A 87 -5.80 1.18 -4.53
C LEU A 87 -5.97 2.53 -3.82
N SER A 88 -4.99 3.42 -3.88
CA SER A 88 -5.16 4.76 -3.30
C SER A 88 -6.35 5.47 -3.94
N HIS A 89 -7.00 6.36 -3.19
CA HIS A 89 -8.02 7.26 -3.73
C HIS A 89 -7.51 7.98 -4.99
N TRP A 90 -6.27 8.50 -4.92
CA TRP A 90 -5.59 9.13 -6.04
C TRP A 90 -5.39 8.21 -7.24
N THR A 91 -5.09 6.92 -7.04
CA THR A 91 -4.99 5.95 -8.15
C THR A 91 -6.33 5.79 -8.85
N VAL A 92 -7.42 5.71 -8.08
CA VAL A 92 -8.77 5.59 -8.65
C VAL A 92 -9.15 6.86 -9.41
N GLU A 93 -8.90 8.05 -8.85
CA GLU A 93 -9.12 9.32 -9.54
C GLU A 93 -8.28 9.43 -10.82
N THR A 94 -7.00 9.07 -10.73
CA THR A 94 -6.08 9.03 -11.86
C THR A 94 -6.60 8.15 -12.98
N ALA A 95 -7.20 6.99 -12.66
CA ALA A 95 -7.82 6.11 -13.66
C ALA A 95 -8.96 6.78 -14.45
N TYR A 96 -9.70 7.72 -13.85
CA TYR A 96 -10.75 8.47 -14.56
C TYR A 96 -10.18 9.50 -15.54
N GLU A 97 -8.98 9.99 -15.29
CA GLU A 97 -8.33 11.04 -16.09
C GLU A 97 -7.37 10.45 -17.13
N GLN A 98 -6.63 9.40 -16.77
CA GLN A 98 -5.59 8.79 -17.59
C GLN A 98 -5.53 7.26 -17.42
N ARG A 99 -4.92 6.61 -18.41
CA ARG A 99 -4.75 5.16 -18.46
C ARG A 99 -3.67 4.70 -17.50
N LEU A 100 -4.01 3.73 -16.68
CA LEU A 100 -3.09 2.98 -15.83
C LEU A 100 -2.46 1.84 -16.64
N HIS A 101 -1.22 2.03 -17.10
CA HIS A 101 -0.48 1.00 -17.84
C HIS A 101 -0.08 -0.18 -16.94
N SER A 102 0.04 0.04 -15.63
CA SER A 102 0.34 -0.96 -14.60
C SER A 102 -0.52 -0.75 -13.35
N ILE A 103 -0.47 -1.71 -12.43
CA ILE A 103 -1.09 -1.66 -11.10
C ILE A 103 -0.08 -1.03 -10.13
N PRO A 104 -0.30 0.20 -9.64
CA PRO A 104 0.59 0.79 -8.66
C PRO A 104 0.43 0.10 -7.30
N ILE A 105 1.53 -0.08 -6.58
CA ILE A 105 1.51 -0.55 -5.19
C ILE A 105 1.37 0.67 -4.30
N THR A 106 0.21 0.79 -3.66
CA THR A 106 -0.01 1.82 -2.66
C THR A 106 0.59 1.38 -1.32
N PRO A 107 1.42 2.20 -0.66
CA PRO A 107 1.83 2.00 0.72
C PRO A 107 0.60 1.87 1.64
N MET A 108 0.54 0.78 2.40
CA MET A 108 -0.51 0.45 3.38
C MET A 108 0.10 0.09 4.74
N GLY A 109 1.39 0.36 4.92
CA GLY A 109 2.13 0.17 6.16
C GLY A 109 1.81 1.24 7.20
N ILE A 110 2.62 1.30 8.25
CA ILE A 110 2.54 2.38 9.25
C ILE A 110 3.51 3.47 8.81
N ASP A 111 2.97 4.57 8.33
CA ASP A 111 3.79 5.71 7.93
C ASP A 111 4.06 6.62 9.13
N TRP A 112 5.33 6.81 9.43
CA TRP A 112 5.84 7.75 10.43
C TRP A 112 6.95 8.63 9.84
N THR A 113 7.25 8.44 8.55
CA THR A 113 8.45 9.01 7.90
C THR A 113 8.20 10.36 7.26
N MET A 114 6.94 10.68 6.95
CA MET A 114 6.53 11.98 6.43
C MET A 114 6.38 13.01 7.55
N ASP A 115 6.65 14.27 7.21
CA ASP A 115 6.58 15.40 8.14
C ASP A 115 5.17 15.54 8.75
N GLY A 116 5.06 15.49 10.08
CA GLY A 116 3.81 15.64 10.82
C GLY A 116 2.96 14.36 10.95
N GLU A 117 3.37 13.23 10.37
CA GLU A 117 2.59 11.98 10.46
C GLU A 117 2.71 11.33 11.85
N ILE A 118 3.82 11.54 12.57
CA ILE A 118 4.01 10.97 13.91
C ILE A 118 2.90 11.42 14.87
N GLU A 119 2.53 12.71 14.84
CA GLU A 119 1.46 13.27 15.67
C GLU A 119 0.07 12.77 15.28
N HIS A 120 -0.08 12.22 14.07
CA HIS A 120 -1.33 11.60 13.58
C HIS A 120 -1.42 10.11 13.90
N LEU A 121 -0.31 9.48 14.30
CA LEU A 121 -0.33 8.14 14.82
C LEU A 121 -1.03 8.07 16.17
N LYS A 122 -1.71 6.95 16.38
CA LYS A 122 -2.17 6.48 17.68
C LYS A 122 -1.03 6.46 18.71
N ASP A 123 -1.30 6.85 19.96
CA ASP A 123 -0.33 6.87 21.07
C ASP A 123 0.41 5.54 21.22
N GLY A 124 -0.27 4.41 21.00
CA GLY A 124 0.35 3.09 21.07
C GLY A 124 1.40 2.86 19.99
N TRP A 125 1.23 3.42 18.78
CA TRP A 125 2.24 3.38 17.72
C TRP A 125 3.39 4.34 18.04
N GLN A 126 3.08 5.57 18.45
CA GLN A 126 4.05 6.58 18.87
C GLN A 126 5.00 6.03 19.96
N LEU A 127 4.45 5.37 20.98
CA LEU A 127 5.21 4.74 22.05
C LEU A 127 6.22 3.72 21.49
N LEU A 128 5.80 2.93 20.49
CA LEU A 128 6.60 1.85 19.91
C LEU A 128 7.71 2.36 18.98
N LEU A 129 7.69 3.62 18.55
CA LEU A 129 8.76 4.20 17.71
C LEU A 129 10.13 4.07 18.39
N ALA A 130 10.22 4.27 19.70
CA ALA A 130 11.48 4.14 20.44
C ALA A 130 11.99 2.68 20.58
N PHE A 131 11.13 1.68 20.31
CA PHE A 131 11.43 0.25 20.36
C PHE A 131 11.78 -0.35 18.98
N SER A 132 11.33 0.28 17.91
CA SER A 132 11.59 -0.16 16.52
C SER A 132 12.93 0.38 16.04
N HIS A 133 13.65 -0.37 15.21
CA HIS A 133 15.04 -0.08 14.88
C HIS A 133 15.17 1.17 13.98
N ASP A 134 14.38 1.24 12.91
CA ASP A 134 14.49 2.33 11.94
C ASP A 134 13.88 3.62 12.49
N SER A 135 12.75 3.53 13.18
CA SER A 135 12.13 4.68 13.85
C SER A 135 12.99 5.19 15.01
N ARG A 136 13.67 4.32 15.76
CA ARG A 136 14.62 4.75 16.80
C ARG A 136 15.76 5.56 16.20
N ARG A 137 16.35 5.07 15.11
CA ARG A 137 17.41 5.79 14.39
C ARG A 137 16.93 7.14 13.88
N TRP A 138 15.70 7.21 13.36
CA TRP A 138 15.14 8.49 12.92
C TRP A 138 14.98 9.48 14.10
N LEU A 139 14.49 9.01 15.26
CA LEU A 139 14.38 9.83 16.47
C LEU A 139 15.74 10.29 17.00
N ASP A 140 16.79 9.47 16.85
CA ASP A 140 18.15 9.78 17.32
C ASP A 140 18.93 10.68 16.33
N ASP A 141 18.81 10.44 15.02
CA ASP A 141 19.72 11.00 13.99
C ASP A 141 19.08 12.07 13.10
N ILE A 142 17.78 11.98 12.83
CA ILE A 142 17.11 12.78 11.79
C ILE A 142 16.28 13.91 12.41
N HIS A 143 15.58 13.63 13.50
CA HIS A 143 14.81 14.64 14.21
C HIS A 143 15.61 15.17 15.41
N PRO A 144 16.20 16.38 15.36
CA PRO A 144 17.15 16.88 16.37
C PRO A 144 16.57 17.00 17.79
N GLU A 145 15.25 16.91 17.93
CA GLU A 145 14.52 16.96 19.20
C GLU A 145 13.66 15.69 19.43
N GLY A 146 13.93 14.60 18.71
CA GLY A 146 13.08 13.38 18.74
C GLY A 146 12.95 12.75 20.13
N SER A 147 14.05 12.70 20.90
CA SER A 147 14.01 12.23 22.30
C SER A 147 13.23 13.17 23.21
N ASP A 148 13.36 14.49 23.00
CA ASP A 148 12.70 15.51 23.82
C ASP A 148 11.19 15.53 23.55
N TRP A 149 10.80 15.35 22.28
CA TRP A 149 9.42 15.12 21.88
C TRP A 149 8.84 13.89 22.59
N PHE A 150 9.54 12.74 22.54
CA PHE A 150 9.07 11.51 23.17
C PHE A 150 8.89 11.69 24.69
N ASP A 151 9.88 12.29 25.36
CA ASP A 151 9.81 12.55 26.80
C ASP A 151 8.65 13.50 27.15
N SER A 152 8.38 14.50 26.31
CA SER A 152 7.24 15.40 26.48
C SER A 152 5.91 14.67 26.33
N GLU A 153 5.75 13.87 25.27
CA GLU A 153 4.51 13.17 24.95
C GLU A 153 4.16 12.12 26.02
N PHE A 154 5.16 11.38 26.49
CA PHE A 154 4.94 10.27 27.42
C PHE A 154 5.18 10.61 28.91
N ALA A 155 5.47 11.88 29.23
CA ALA A 155 5.69 12.35 30.61
C ALA A 155 4.55 11.99 31.57
N ILE A 156 3.29 12.13 31.12
CA ILE A 156 2.10 11.84 31.95
C ILE A 156 1.99 10.36 32.34
N TYR A 157 2.61 9.49 31.55
CA TYR A 157 2.63 8.05 31.76
C TYR A 157 3.86 7.59 32.56
N GLU A 158 4.74 8.52 32.95
CA GLU A 158 6.01 8.24 33.64
C GLU A 158 6.91 7.28 32.84
N ILE A 159 6.98 7.49 31.52
CA ILE A 159 7.85 6.75 30.61
C ILE A 159 8.80 7.76 30.00
N THR A 160 10.09 7.49 30.06
CA THR A 160 11.10 8.31 29.40
C THR A 160 11.79 7.53 28.30
N TYR A 161 12.31 8.24 27.30
CA TYR A 161 13.12 7.71 26.22
C TYR A 161 14.33 6.93 26.74
N THR A 162 14.87 7.35 27.89
CA THR A 162 16.01 6.69 28.55
C THR A 162 15.65 5.36 29.23
N ASP A 163 14.37 5.10 29.50
CA ASP A 163 13.91 3.81 30.03
C ASP A 163 13.98 2.68 28.99
N ILE A 164 14.05 3.06 27.71
CA ILE A 164 14.01 2.16 26.55
C ILE A 164 15.43 1.99 25.99
N ASP A 165 16.05 0.85 26.32
CA ASP A 165 17.33 0.46 25.75
C ASP A 165 17.26 0.45 24.21
N HIS A 166 18.29 1.01 23.54
CA HIS A 166 18.36 1.05 22.08
C HIS A 166 18.16 -0.35 21.46
N PRO A 167 17.38 -0.51 20.37
CA PRO A 167 17.08 -1.80 19.73
C PRO A 167 18.32 -2.64 19.41
N ASP A 168 19.44 -2.01 19.03
CA ASP A 168 20.72 -2.71 18.81
C ASP A 168 21.25 -3.49 20.02
N LYS A 169 20.83 -3.17 21.25
CA LYS A 169 21.21 -3.89 22.47
C LYS A 169 20.32 -5.10 22.73
N ILE A 170 19.27 -5.31 21.95
CA ILE A 170 18.24 -6.32 22.18
C ILE A 170 18.50 -7.57 21.35
N ASP A 171 18.38 -8.73 21.98
CA ASP A 171 18.32 -10.00 21.27
C ASP A 171 16.90 -10.22 20.73
N HIS A 172 16.67 -9.78 19.49
CA HIS A 172 15.36 -9.93 18.84
C HIS A 172 14.90 -11.38 18.70
N LYS A 173 15.82 -12.37 18.64
CA LYS A 173 15.44 -13.78 18.60
C LYS A 173 14.90 -14.22 19.96
N LYS A 174 15.53 -13.76 21.05
CA LYS A 174 15.05 -13.99 22.42
C LYS A 174 13.72 -13.29 22.67
N LEU A 175 13.60 -12.01 22.31
CA LEU A 175 12.35 -11.24 22.41
C LEU A 175 11.21 -11.96 21.70
N LYS A 176 11.42 -12.35 20.43
CA LYS A 176 10.42 -13.07 19.64
C LYS A 176 9.94 -14.36 20.31
N ARG A 177 10.87 -15.14 20.90
CA ARG A 177 10.51 -16.37 21.63
C ARG A 177 9.70 -16.05 22.89
N GLN A 178 10.11 -15.04 23.66
CA GLN A 178 9.39 -14.62 24.86
C GLN A 178 7.97 -14.17 24.53
N CYS A 179 7.80 -13.28 23.53
CA CYS A 179 6.48 -12.85 23.06
C CYS A 179 5.62 -14.04 22.61
N HIS A 180 6.19 -15.02 21.90
CA HIS A 180 5.43 -16.17 21.41
C HIS A 180 4.89 -17.08 22.53
N HIS A 181 5.51 -17.04 23.71
CA HIS A 181 5.03 -17.75 24.91
C HIS A 181 4.00 -16.95 25.72
N LEU A 182 3.75 -15.69 25.37
CA LEU A 182 2.72 -14.86 25.99
C LEU A 182 1.42 -14.97 25.19
N ASP A 183 0.29 -14.73 25.87
CA ASP A 183 -1.01 -14.68 25.24
C ASP A 183 -1.20 -13.39 24.43
N ASN A 184 -2.34 -13.30 23.75
CA ASN A 184 -2.75 -12.06 23.10
C ASN A 184 -2.81 -10.91 24.13
N PRO A 185 -2.37 -9.70 23.75
CA PRO A 185 -1.86 -9.32 22.42
C PRO A 185 -0.34 -9.24 22.34
N LEU A 186 0.38 -9.45 23.44
CA LEU A 186 1.85 -9.28 23.53
C LEU A 186 2.64 -10.16 22.56
N LYS A 187 2.08 -11.29 22.15
CA LYS A 187 2.68 -12.14 21.12
C LYS A 187 2.89 -11.46 19.77
N PHE A 188 2.16 -10.37 19.51
CA PHE A 188 2.24 -9.60 18.27
C PHE A 188 3.29 -8.49 18.29
N LEU A 189 3.91 -8.19 19.44
CA LEU A 189 4.95 -7.15 19.54
C LEU A 189 6.06 -7.30 18.47
N PRO A 190 6.65 -8.49 18.21
CA PRO A 190 7.68 -8.61 17.18
C PRO A 190 7.16 -8.35 15.77
N LEU A 191 5.87 -8.56 15.51
CA LEU A 191 5.26 -8.22 14.22
C LEU A 191 5.03 -6.71 14.13
N THR A 192 4.55 -6.09 15.21
CA THR A 192 4.29 -4.66 15.29
C THR A 192 5.57 -3.84 15.08
N LEU A 193 6.69 -4.24 15.69
CA LEU A 193 7.98 -3.60 15.43
C LEU A 193 8.42 -3.74 13.97
N LYS A 194 8.20 -4.93 13.38
CA LYS A 194 8.50 -5.16 11.96
C LYS A 194 7.65 -4.33 11.00
N LEU A 195 6.45 -3.92 11.41
CA LEU A 195 5.61 -3.01 10.62
C LEU A 195 6.20 -1.60 10.62
N LEU A 196 6.66 -1.12 11.77
CA LEU A 196 7.36 0.17 11.89
C LEU A 196 8.70 0.18 11.15
N ASP A 197 9.41 -0.95 11.16
CA ASP A 197 10.67 -1.12 10.42
C ASP A 197 10.46 -1.42 8.91
N HIS A 198 9.22 -1.52 8.41
CA HIS A 198 8.93 -1.92 7.02
C HIS A 198 9.65 -3.24 6.60
N GLU A 199 9.78 -4.20 7.53
CA GLU A 199 10.50 -5.47 7.35
C GLU A 199 9.57 -6.71 7.42
N THR A 200 8.36 -6.59 6.90
CA THR A 200 7.34 -7.64 6.99
C THR A 200 7.41 -8.68 5.86
N LYS A 201 8.19 -8.40 4.81
CA LYS A 201 8.23 -9.11 3.53
C LYS A 201 6.87 -9.10 2.81
N ASN A 202 6.12 -8.02 3.00
CA ASN A 202 4.85 -7.77 2.37
C ASN A 202 4.91 -6.45 1.62
N LEU A 203 4.77 -6.52 0.29
CA LEU A 203 4.87 -5.38 -0.60
C LEU A 203 3.91 -4.23 -0.24
N TRP A 204 2.77 -4.53 0.38
CA TRP A 204 1.83 -3.48 0.78
C TRP A 204 2.28 -2.73 2.03
N LEU A 205 3.01 -3.41 2.92
CA LEU A 205 3.36 -2.90 4.24
C LEU A 205 4.77 -2.30 4.29
N ASP A 206 5.63 -2.74 3.37
CA ASP A 206 7.04 -2.39 3.35
C ASP A 206 7.38 -1.30 2.31
N GLU A 207 6.40 -0.85 1.53
CA GLU A 207 6.58 0.27 0.60
C GLU A 207 6.49 1.59 1.37
N TYR A 208 7.36 2.55 1.02
CA TYR A 208 7.35 3.89 1.60
C TYR A 208 6.48 4.83 0.79
N ALA A 209 5.82 5.72 1.51
CA ALA A 209 5.36 6.98 0.99
C ALA A 209 6.57 7.88 0.70
N ASP A 210 6.77 8.30 -0.55
CA ASP A 210 7.65 9.43 -0.86
C ASP A 210 6.76 10.68 -0.98
N ASP A 211 7.27 11.86 -0.57
CA ASP A 211 6.66 13.18 -0.77
C ASP A 211 6.15 13.37 -2.22
N TYR A 212 6.73 12.64 -3.16
CA TYR A 212 6.27 12.53 -4.54
C TYR A 212 5.63 11.17 -4.86
N TYR A 213 4.48 10.89 -4.24
CA TYR A 213 3.55 9.78 -4.58
C TYR A 213 3.20 9.65 -6.09
N TYR A 214 3.59 10.62 -6.91
CA TYR A 214 3.29 10.72 -8.35
C TYR A 214 4.49 10.45 -9.26
N GLN A 215 5.62 10.01 -8.74
CA GLN A 215 6.77 9.69 -9.59
C GLN A 215 6.66 8.29 -10.23
N PRO A 216 7.23 8.10 -11.44
CA PRO A 216 7.43 6.81 -12.11
C PRO A 216 8.24 5.75 -11.33
N GLY A 217 8.55 5.99 -10.05
CA GLY A 217 9.41 5.16 -9.20
C GLY A 217 8.67 4.27 -8.20
N CYS A 218 7.35 4.45 -8.00
CA CYS A 218 6.59 3.55 -7.13
C CYS A 218 6.58 2.13 -7.71
N THR A 219 6.75 1.12 -6.85
CA THR A 219 6.64 -0.27 -7.28
C THR A 219 5.30 -0.46 -8.00
N SER A 220 5.33 -1.02 -9.20
CA SER A 220 4.11 -1.35 -9.94
C SER A 220 4.25 -2.71 -10.61
N LEU A 221 3.12 -3.38 -10.81
CA LEU A 221 3.05 -4.68 -11.46
C LEU A 221 2.19 -4.61 -12.73
N PRO A 222 2.52 -5.37 -13.79
CA PRO A 222 1.72 -5.35 -15.01
C PRO A 222 0.30 -5.87 -14.74
N TRP A 223 -0.67 -5.39 -15.52
CA TRP A 223 -2.02 -5.97 -15.54
C TRP A 223 -1.98 -7.41 -16.04
N SER A 224 -2.02 -8.36 -15.11
CA SER A 224 -2.04 -9.77 -15.40
C SER A 224 -2.73 -10.54 -14.28
N LYS A 225 -3.23 -11.74 -14.61
CA LYS A 225 -3.80 -12.66 -13.61
C LYS A 225 -2.79 -12.98 -12.51
N ALA A 226 -1.53 -13.22 -12.87
CA ALA A 226 -0.48 -13.54 -11.91
C ALA A 226 -0.23 -12.38 -10.93
N SER A 227 -0.21 -11.14 -11.43
CA SER A 227 -0.09 -9.94 -10.61
C SER A 227 -1.28 -9.79 -9.68
N ILE A 228 -2.52 -9.86 -10.20
CA ILE A 228 -3.74 -9.71 -9.40
C ILE A 228 -3.83 -10.78 -8.31
N ASP A 229 -3.52 -12.05 -8.63
CA ASP A 229 -3.51 -13.15 -7.66
C ASP A 229 -2.41 -12.97 -6.60
N LEU A 230 -1.24 -12.45 -6.97
CA LEU A 230 -0.17 -12.15 -6.02
C LEU A 230 -0.60 -11.04 -5.07
N LEU A 231 -1.09 -9.93 -5.62
CA LEU A 231 -1.51 -8.73 -4.91
C LEU A 231 -2.66 -9.01 -3.95
N THR A 232 -3.68 -9.74 -4.40
CA THR A 232 -4.81 -10.19 -3.57
C THR A 232 -4.32 -11.02 -2.37
N ARG A 233 -3.45 -12.01 -2.61
CA ARG A 233 -2.92 -12.86 -1.53
C ARG A 233 -2.06 -12.07 -0.55
N LYS A 234 -1.24 -11.15 -1.06
CA LYS A 234 -0.40 -10.28 -0.24
C LYS A 234 -1.22 -9.29 0.57
N TRP A 235 -2.33 -8.80 0.03
CA TRP A 235 -3.24 -7.93 0.75
C TRP A 235 -3.94 -8.68 1.89
N GLN A 236 -4.48 -9.88 1.63
CA GLN A 236 -5.05 -10.71 2.69
C GLN A 236 -4.02 -11.06 3.78
N GLN A 237 -2.75 -11.18 3.43
CA GLN A 237 -1.67 -11.32 4.41
C GLN A 237 -1.46 -10.01 5.19
N ALA A 238 -1.42 -8.87 4.50
CA ALA A 238 -1.22 -7.55 5.09
C ALA A 238 -2.33 -7.19 6.07
N ASP A 239 -3.59 -7.32 5.65
CA ASP A 239 -4.77 -7.07 6.47
C ASP A 239 -4.76 -7.89 7.78
N ARG A 240 -4.41 -9.18 7.71
CA ARG A 240 -4.24 -9.99 8.94
C ARG A 240 -3.11 -9.48 9.84
N MET A 241 -2.01 -9.01 9.27
CA MET A 241 -0.87 -8.49 10.03
C MET A 241 -1.22 -7.17 10.72
N LEU A 242 -1.88 -6.26 9.99
CA LEU A 242 -2.41 -5.00 10.51
C LEU A 242 -3.43 -5.25 11.63
N ASN A 243 -4.38 -6.16 11.44
CA ASN A 243 -5.36 -6.53 12.47
C ASN A 243 -4.70 -7.13 13.73
N CYS A 244 -3.63 -7.93 13.57
CA CYS A 244 -2.86 -8.45 14.70
C CYS A 244 -2.14 -7.33 15.46
N ALA A 245 -1.54 -6.39 14.74
CA ALA A 245 -0.86 -5.25 15.34
C ALA A 245 -1.86 -4.30 16.01
N ALA A 246 -2.99 -4.00 15.38
CA ALA A 246 -4.07 -3.19 15.94
C ALA A 246 -4.54 -3.73 17.30
N ASN A 247 -4.68 -5.06 17.46
CA ASN A 247 -5.00 -5.65 18.76
C ASN A 247 -3.97 -5.33 19.87
N LEU A 248 -2.68 -5.21 19.51
CA LEU A 248 -1.66 -4.79 20.47
C LEU A 248 -1.74 -3.31 20.78
N ILE A 249 -1.95 -2.47 19.76
CA ILE A 249 -2.07 -1.03 19.91
C ILE A 249 -3.30 -0.68 20.76
N ASP A 250 -4.46 -1.24 20.45
CA ASP A 250 -5.69 -1.02 21.20
C ASP A 250 -5.56 -1.50 22.66
N TRP A 251 -4.81 -2.59 22.89
CA TRP A 251 -4.49 -3.01 24.26
C TRP A 251 -3.57 -2.03 24.97
N LEU A 252 -2.52 -1.54 24.31
CA LEU A 252 -1.65 -0.50 24.89
C LEU A 252 -2.49 0.73 25.28
N GLU A 253 -3.31 1.24 24.37
CA GLU A 253 -4.12 2.45 24.58
C GLU A 253 -5.21 2.29 25.65
N ALA A 254 -5.67 1.06 25.90
CA ALA A 254 -6.68 0.82 26.93
C ALA A 254 -6.19 1.19 28.34
N ASP A 255 -4.90 1.05 28.62
CA ASP A 255 -4.26 1.52 29.87
C ASP A 255 -2.74 1.68 29.67
N LEU A 256 -2.35 2.79 29.04
CA LEU A 256 -1.01 2.96 28.45
C LEU A 256 0.11 2.84 29.46
N LYS A 257 -0.02 3.44 30.64
CA LYS A 257 1.02 3.39 31.69
C LYS A 257 1.36 1.96 32.13
N PRO A 258 0.44 1.16 32.72
CA PRO A 258 0.76 -0.19 33.17
C PRO A 258 1.15 -1.12 32.01
N HIS A 259 0.53 -0.97 30.83
CA HIS A 259 0.87 -1.82 29.68
C HIS A 259 2.26 -1.51 29.10
N ALA A 260 2.66 -0.23 29.05
CA ALA A 260 4.02 0.15 28.71
C ALA A 260 5.05 -0.38 29.71
N GLN A 261 4.74 -0.39 31.01
CA GLN A 261 5.63 -0.99 32.01
C GLN A 261 5.85 -2.50 31.80
N ILE A 262 4.82 -3.22 31.31
CA ILE A 262 4.97 -4.61 30.90
C ILE A 262 5.90 -4.73 29.69
N LEU A 263 5.76 -3.86 28.69
CA LEU A 263 6.66 -3.82 27.54
C LEU A 263 8.11 -3.53 27.93
N LEU A 264 8.35 -2.52 28.77
CA LEU A 264 9.67 -2.16 29.27
C LEU A 264 10.35 -3.33 30.00
N LYS A 265 9.59 -4.05 30.83
CA LYS A 265 10.09 -5.24 31.52
C LYS A 265 10.48 -6.34 30.53
N LEU A 266 9.63 -6.60 29.53
CA LEU A 266 9.88 -7.61 28.50
C LEU A 266 11.12 -7.24 27.66
N TRP A 267 11.24 -5.97 27.31
CA TRP A 267 12.37 -5.41 26.57
C TRP A 267 13.69 -5.58 27.32
N LYS A 268 13.74 -5.19 28.61
CA LYS A 268 14.91 -5.38 29.48
C LYS A 268 15.31 -6.85 29.63
N GLN A 269 14.33 -7.76 29.68
CA GLN A 269 14.60 -9.19 29.71
C GLN A 269 15.22 -9.72 28.42
N ALA A 270 15.05 -9.03 27.30
CA ALA A 270 15.57 -9.40 26.00
C ALA A 270 16.97 -8.83 25.69
N LEU A 271 17.59 -8.09 26.62
CA LEU A 271 18.95 -7.57 26.43
C LEU A 271 19.96 -8.66 26.07
N LYS A 272 20.86 -8.32 25.13
CA LYS A 272 22.02 -9.16 24.78
C LYS A 272 22.90 -9.35 26.01
N PRO A 273 23.49 -10.54 26.20
CA PRO A 273 24.49 -10.73 27.24
C PRO A 273 25.68 -9.79 27.00
N ARG A 274 26.22 -9.24 28.08
CA ARG A 274 27.43 -8.39 28.05
C ARG A 274 28.66 -9.19 27.64
#